data_AF-A0A355BBX0-F1
#
_entry.id   AF-A0A355BBX0-F1
#
_cell.length_a   1.000
_cell.length_b   1.000
_cell.length_c   1.000
_cell.angle_alpha   90.00
_cell.angle_beta   90.00
_cell.angle_gamma   90.00
#
_symmetry.space_group_name_H-M   'P 1'
#
loop_
_entity.id
_entity.type
_entity.pdbx_description
1 polymer ?
#
loop_
_entity_poly.entity_id
_entity_poly.type
_entity_poly.pdbx_seq_one_letter_code
_entity_poly.pdbx_strand_id
1 'polypeptide(L)'
;MIDKIKAHIELVKAFQTDDKEQLEAFRIKYLGSKGILKDFFADFKNVPNESKKEFGQVLNQLKNTAEEKVASLTEILDYKEEATGVYGDVTRPGEPIAIGSRHPISIVKNQIVDIFSTLGFNVSEGPEIEDDWHNFTALNLPEYHPARDMQDTFFIQTNPDLLLRTHTSSVQVRYMENNKPPIRTISPGRVFRNEAVSARSHCIFHQVEGLYIDKDVSFADLKQTLLYFTKEMFGKSKIRLRPSYFPFTEPSAEIDIYWGL
;
A
#
# COMPACT_ATOMS: atom_id res chain seq x y z
N MET A 1 21.94 -61.67 38.17
CA MET A 1 21.06 -61.14 37.10
C MET A 1 21.01 -59.62 37.11
N ILE A 2 20.94 -58.99 38.29
CA ILE A 2 20.98 -57.52 38.44
C ILE A 2 22.23 -56.90 37.80
N ASP A 3 23.41 -57.51 37.96
CA ASP A 3 24.65 -57.00 37.35
C ASP A 3 24.64 -57.01 35.82
N LYS A 4 23.92 -57.98 35.21
CA LYS A 4 23.73 -58.03 33.75
C LYS A 4 22.86 -56.86 33.29
N ILE A 5 21.79 -56.54 34.02
CA ILE A 5 20.91 -55.40 33.69
C ILE A 5 21.69 -54.08 33.85
N LYS A 6 22.50 -53.94 34.90
CA LYS A 6 23.38 -52.77 35.09
C LYS A 6 24.39 -52.62 33.94
N ALA A 7 24.98 -53.71 33.44
CA ALA A 7 25.84 -53.66 32.26
C ALA A 7 25.09 -53.19 30.99
N HIS A 8 23.85 -53.62 30.80
CA HIS A 8 23.01 -53.13 29.70
C HIS A 8 22.63 -51.65 29.83
N ILE A 9 22.46 -51.13 31.06
CA ILE A 9 22.21 -49.70 31.28
C ILE A 9 23.41 -48.87 30.78
N GLU A 10 24.63 -49.30 31.08
CA GLU A 10 25.83 -48.61 30.62
C GLU A 10 26.01 -48.70 29.09
N LEU A 11 25.67 -49.85 28.47
CA LEU A 11 25.66 -49.99 27.02
C LEU A 11 24.63 -49.07 26.34
N VAL A 12 23.45 -48.90 26.94
CA VAL A 12 22.41 -47.98 26.44
C VAL A 12 22.87 -46.53 26.54
N LYS A 13 23.47 -46.12 27.68
CA LYS A 13 24.00 -44.76 27.84
C LYS A 13 25.13 -44.44 26.85
N ALA A 14 26.03 -45.40 26.64
CA ALA A 14 27.18 -45.26 25.76
C ALA A 14 26.82 -45.30 24.26
N PHE A 15 25.61 -45.74 23.90
CA PHE A 15 25.18 -45.79 22.50
C PHE A 15 25.16 -44.37 21.90
N GLN A 16 25.80 -44.20 20.76
CA GLN A 16 25.74 -42.99 19.96
C GLN A 16 25.63 -43.41 18.50
N THR A 17 24.83 -42.68 17.72
CA THR A 17 24.68 -42.91 16.29
C THR A 17 24.31 -41.59 15.63
N ASP A 18 24.79 -41.40 14.41
CA ASP A 18 24.39 -40.32 13.50
C ASP A 18 23.50 -40.85 12.35
N ASP A 19 23.09 -42.13 12.41
CA ASP A 19 22.33 -42.82 11.38
C ASP A 19 20.97 -43.31 11.93
N LYS A 20 19.89 -42.97 11.21
CA LYS A 20 18.50 -43.35 11.54
C LYS A 20 18.30 -44.87 11.49
N GLU A 21 18.99 -45.57 10.59
CA GLU A 21 18.89 -47.04 10.49
C GLU A 21 19.49 -47.73 11.71
N GLN A 22 20.61 -47.23 12.20
CA GLN A 22 21.26 -47.71 13.42
C GLN A 22 20.46 -47.38 14.69
N LEU A 23 19.78 -46.22 14.72
CA LEU A 23 18.86 -45.87 15.81
C LEU A 23 17.66 -46.83 15.86
N GLU A 24 17.08 -47.16 14.71
CA GLU A 24 15.95 -48.09 14.63
C GLU A 24 16.37 -49.52 14.99
N ALA A 25 17.54 -49.96 14.54
CA ALA A 25 18.11 -51.24 14.96
C ALA A 25 18.31 -51.31 16.49
N PHE A 26 18.77 -50.21 17.11
CA PHE A 26 18.91 -50.10 18.57
C PHE A 26 17.55 -50.15 19.27
N ARG A 27 16.54 -49.43 18.76
CA ARG A 27 15.16 -49.45 19.27
C ARG A 27 14.58 -50.86 19.23
N ILE A 28 14.73 -51.57 18.11
CA ILE A 28 14.25 -52.95 17.96
C ILE A 28 14.97 -53.90 18.93
N LYS A 29 16.29 -53.75 19.09
CA LYS A 29 17.12 -54.60 19.97
C LYS A 29 16.71 -54.51 21.45
N TYR A 30 16.44 -53.30 21.95
CA TYR A 30 16.11 -53.09 23.36
C TYR A 30 14.61 -53.03 23.63
N LEU A 31 13.86 -52.22 22.88
CA LEU A 31 12.43 -51.93 23.11
C LEU A 31 11.48 -52.78 22.23
N GLY A 32 12.02 -53.57 21.31
CA GLY A 32 11.24 -54.40 20.40
C GLY A 32 10.43 -55.51 21.07
N SER A 33 9.51 -56.10 20.30
CA SER A 33 8.59 -57.13 20.80
C SER A 33 9.26 -58.46 21.16
N LYS A 34 10.50 -58.69 20.67
CA LYS A 34 11.43 -59.78 21.02
C LYS A 34 12.77 -59.21 21.56
N GLY A 35 12.74 -58.04 22.18
CA GLY A 35 13.93 -57.32 22.62
C GLY A 35 14.44 -57.80 23.99
N ILE A 36 15.68 -57.42 24.29
CA ILE A 36 16.40 -57.79 25.51
C ILE A 36 15.62 -57.40 26.78
N LEU A 37 14.89 -56.28 26.77
CA LEU A 37 14.05 -55.88 27.90
C LEU A 37 12.94 -56.88 28.18
N LYS A 38 12.28 -57.41 27.15
CA LYS A 38 11.18 -58.38 27.34
C LYS A 38 11.67 -59.71 27.87
N ASP A 39 12.87 -60.14 27.48
CA ASP A 39 13.51 -61.34 28.04
C ASP A 39 13.78 -61.15 29.54
N PHE A 40 14.32 -59.98 29.94
CA PHE A 40 14.51 -59.67 31.37
C PHE A 40 13.19 -59.52 32.15
N PHE A 41 12.11 -59.05 31.51
CA PHE A 41 10.76 -59.05 32.10
C PHE A 41 10.17 -60.47 32.23
N ALA A 42 10.49 -61.39 31.32
CA ALA A 42 10.06 -62.80 31.43
C ALA A 42 10.78 -63.52 32.58
N ASP A 43 12.08 -63.24 32.75
CA ASP A 43 12.91 -63.77 33.83
C ASP A 43 12.51 -63.25 35.22
N PHE A 44 11.71 -62.17 35.28
CA PHE A 44 11.17 -61.62 36.53
C PHE A 44 10.39 -62.66 37.37
N LYS A 45 9.75 -63.63 36.71
CA LYS A 45 8.99 -64.72 37.37
C LYS A 45 9.88 -65.66 38.19
N ASN A 46 11.17 -65.75 37.86
CA ASN A 46 12.14 -66.67 38.45
C ASN A 46 12.95 -66.04 39.59
N VAL A 47 12.66 -64.78 39.97
CA VAL A 47 13.41 -64.05 41.01
C VAL A 47 12.83 -64.35 42.41
N PRO A 48 13.66 -64.62 43.43
CA PRO A 48 13.21 -64.79 44.83
C PRO A 48 12.48 -63.55 45.36
N ASN A 49 11.46 -63.74 46.21
CA ASN A 49 10.61 -62.64 46.71
C ASN A 49 11.39 -61.50 47.39
N GLU A 50 12.51 -61.80 48.06
CA GLU A 50 13.36 -60.81 48.72
C GLU A 50 14.08 -59.87 47.72
N SER A 51 14.42 -60.37 46.52
CA SER A 51 15.17 -59.60 45.50
C SER A 51 14.29 -59.01 44.39
N LYS A 52 12.98 -59.32 44.37
CA LYS A 52 12.03 -58.81 43.35
C LYS A 52 11.93 -57.30 43.31
N LYS A 53 12.00 -56.64 44.47
CA LYS A 53 11.89 -55.18 44.59
C LYS A 53 13.07 -54.47 43.90
N GLU A 54 14.29 -54.90 44.19
CA GLU A 54 15.50 -54.33 43.60
C GLU A 54 15.60 -54.63 42.11
N PHE A 55 15.29 -55.88 41.72
CA PHE A 55 15.31 -56.29 40.31
C PHE A 55 14.30 -55.49 39.46
N GLY A 56 13.09 -55.25 39.96
CA GLY A 56 12.08 -54.44 39.26
C GLY A 56 12.47 -52.97 39.11
N GLN A 57 13.15 -52.40 40.10
CA GLN A 57 13.66 -51.02 40.01
C GLN A 57 14.73 -50.88 38.93
N VAL A 58 15.72 -51.78 38.91
CA VAL A 58 16.81 -51.75 37.92
C VAL A 58 16.29 -52.04 36.51
N LEU A 59 15.26 -52.89 36.37
CA LEU A 59 14.62 -53.18 35.08
C LEU A 59 13.84 -51.98 34.52
N ASN A 60 13.07 -51.29 35.36
CA ASN A 60 12.40 -50.04 34.98
C ASN A 60 13.42 -48.94 34.65
N GLN A 61 14.55 -48.89 35.37
CA GLN A 61 15.63 -47.96 35.06
C GLN A 61 16.22 -48.22 33.66
N LEU A 62 16.49 -49.49 33.29
CA LEU A 62 16.94 -49.83 31.94
C LEU A 62 15.93 -49.43 30.87
N LYS A 63 14.63 -49.67 31.12
CA LYS A 63 13.55 -49.29 30.20
C LYS A 63 13.55 -47.77 29.98
N ASN A 64 13.48 -46.98 31.05
CA ASN A 64 13.44 -45.52 30.95
C ASN A 64 14.69 -44.96 30.27
N THR A 65 15.88 -45.49 30.62
CA THR A 65 17.14 -45.05 30.01
C THR A 65 17.15 -45.33 28.49
N ALA A 66 16.61 -46.47 28.05
CA ALA A 66 16.52 -46.80 26.63
C ALA A 66 15.50 -45.93 25.88
N GLU A 67 14.34 -45.66 26.49
CA GLU A 67 13.32 -44.77 25.92
C GLU A 67 13.83 -43.33 25.79
N GLU A 68 14.45 -42.78 26.84
CA GLU A 68 15.06 -41.45 26.84
C GLU A 68 16.19 -41.33 25.81
N LYS A 69 17.01 -42.38 25.68
CA LYS A 69 18.11 -42.40 24.72
C LYS A 69 17.63 -42.42 23.27
N VAL A 70 16.59 -43.20 22.97
CA VAL A 70 15.98 -43.21 21.64
C VAL A 70 15.35 -41.86 21.35
N ALA A 71 14.56 -41.29 22.28
CA ALA A 71 13.92 -40.01 22.10
C ALA A 71 14.92 -38.88 21.81
N SER A 72 15.98 -38.78 22.62
CA SER A 72 17.03 -37.75 22.45
C SER A 72 17.79 -37.88 21.12
N LEU A 73 18.10 -39.09 20.68
CA LEU A 73 18.77 -39.30 19.39
C LEU A 73 17.84 -39.04 18.20
N THR A 74 16.54 -39.35 18.31
CA THR A 74 15.55 -39.01 17.29
C THR A 74 15.46 -37.49 17.11
N GLU A 75 15.31 -36.73 18.19
CA GLU A 75 15.24 -35.25 18.13
C GLU A 75 16.48 -34.63 17.47
N ILE A 76 17.67 -35.13 17.78
CA ILE A 76 18.93 -34.64 17.19
C ILE A 76 18.99 -34.94 15.68
N LEU A 77 18.57 -36.14 15.26
CA LEU A 77 18.62 -36.55 13.86
C LEU A 77 17.57 -35.83 13.01
N ASP A 78 16.37 -35.60 13.54
CA ASP A 78 15.31 -34.86 12.83
C ASP A 78 15.68 -33.38 12.68
N TYR A 79 16.27 -32.74 13.70
CA TYR A 79 16.75 -31.36 13.61
C TYR A 79 17.87 -31.18 12.58
N LYS A 80 18.76 -32.17 12.45
CA LYS A 80 19.84 -32.16 11.43
C LYS A 80 19.29 -32.19 10.00
N GLU A 81 18.20 -32.92 9.74
CA GLU A 81 17.58 -32.98 8.41
C GLU A 81 16.93 -31.64 8.03
N GLU A 82 16.18 -31.01 8.93
CA GLU A 82 15.55 -29.69 8.65
C GLU A 82 16.59 -28.60 8.34
N ALA A 83 17.71 -28.60 9.04
CA ALA A 83 18.80 -27.65 8.80
C ALA A 83 19.51 -27.84 7.45
N THR A 84 19.37 -29.00 6.81
CA THR A 84 19.92 -29.28 5.47
C THR A 84 19.00 -28.87 4.33
N GLY A 85 17.83 -28.28 4.62
CA GLY A 85 17.02 -27.60 3.62
C GLY A 85 17.87 -26.58 2.87
N VAL A 86 18.19 -26.87 1.61
CA VAL A 86 18.95 -25.97 0.74
C VAL A 86 18.03 -24.81 0.36
N TYR A 87 17.93 -23.82 1.24
CA TYR A 87 17.41 -22.52 0.86
C TYR A 87 18.42 -21.91 -0.12
N GLY A 88 18.00 -21.69 -1.36
CA GLY A 88 18.82 -20.95 -2.34
C GLY A 88 19.15 -19.54 -1.85
N ASP A 89 19.82 -18.75 -2.68
CA ASP A 89 20.11 -17.35 -2.36
C ASP A 89 18.80 -16.56 -2.15
N VAL A 90 18.51 -16.22 -0.90
CA VAL A 90 17.31 -15.46 -0.49
C VAL A 90 17.32 -14.01 -0.96
N THR A 91 18.47 -13.52 -1.43
CA THR A 91 18.61 -12.18 -2.03
C THR A 91 18.36 -12.19 -3.54
N ARG A 92 18.21 -13.39 -4.14
CA ARG A 92 17.95 -13.52 -5.57
C ARG A 92 16.61 -12.86 -5.93
N PRO A 93 16.59 -11.97 -6.94
CA PRO A 93 15.35 -11.40 -7.42
C PRO A 93 14.36 -12.51 -7.81
N GLY A 94 13.13 -12.41 -7.31
CA GLY A 94 12.03 -13.25 -7.74
C GLY A 94 11.59 -12.90 -9.17
N GLU A 95 10.59 -13.62 -9.67
CA GLU A 95 9.98 -13.26 -10.95
C GLU A 95 9.33 -11.87 -10.85
N PRO A 96 9.66 -10.94 -11.76
CA PRO A 96 9.15 -9.59 -11.69
C PRO A 96 7.65 -9.58 -12.00
N ILE A 97 6.87 -9.01 -11.08
CA ILE A 97 5.47 -8.68 -11.34
C ILE A 97 5.44 -7.27 -11.94
N ALA A 98 4.79 -7.11 -13.09
CA ALA A 98 4.63 -5.80 -13.71
C ALA A 98 3.71 -4.92 -12.85
N ILE A 99 4.26 -3.86 -12.24
CA ILE A 99 3.51 -2.87 -11.48
C ILE A 99 3.21 -1.68 -12.41
N GLY A 100 1.94 -1.29 -12.48
CA GLY A 100 1.53 -0.09 -13.23
C GLY A 100 1.98 1.21 -12.57
N SER A 101 1.98 2.31 -13.32
CA SER A 101 2.27 3.65 -12.80
C SER A 101 1.09 4.59 -13.04
N ARG A 102 0.88 5.55 -12.14
CA ARG A 102 -0.11 6.62 -12.35
C ARG A 102 0.45 7.67 -13.28
N HIS A 103 -0.40 8.22 -14.14
CA HIS A 103 -0.03 9.34 -14.99
C HIS A 103 0.37 10.56 -14.13
N PRO A 104 1.45 11.30 -14.44
CA PRO A 104 1.89 12.46 -13.66
C PRO A 104 0.80 13.52 -13.43
N ILE A 105 -0.03 13.79 -14.45
CA ILE A 105 -1.19 14.70 -14.32
C ILE A 105 -2.15 14.20 -13.24
N SER A 106 -2.43 12.90 -13.16
CA SER A 106 -3.31 12.35 -12.14
C SER A 106 -2.70 12.46 -10.74
N ILE A 107 -1.39 12.30 -10.61
CA ILE A 107 -0.67 12.48 -9.34
C ILE A 107 -0.83 13.93 -8.87
N VAL A 108 -0.50 14.90 -9.73
CA VAL A 108 -0.59 16.34 -9.41
C VAL A 108 -2.04 16.77 -9.16
N LYS A 109 -2.98 16.34 -9.98
CA LYS A 109 -4.42 16.61 -9.80
C LYS A 109 -4.88 16.13 -8.43
N ASN A 110 -4.56 14.90 -8.06
CA ASN A 110 -4.96 14.34 -6.77
C ASN A 110 -4.30 15.08 -5.61
N GLN A 111 -3.02 15.46 -5.71
CA GLN A 111 -2.36 16.29 -4.70
C GLN A 111 -3.08 17.64 -4.50
N ILE A 112 -3.46 18.32 -5.59
CA ILE A 112 -4.23 19.57 -5.50
C ILE A 112 -5.58 19.32 -4.80
N VAL A 113 -6.31 18.28 -5.22
CA VAL A 113 -7.59 17.90 -4.61
C VAL A 113 -7.44 17.61 -3.11
N ASP A 114 -6.42 16.85 -2.74
CA ASP A 114 -6.15 16.48 -1.35
C ASP A 114 -5.89 17.74 -0.50
N ILE A 115 -5.06 18.68 -0.97
CA ILE A 115 -4.79 19.95 -0.27
C ILE A 115 -6.08 20.74 -0.04
N PHE A 116 -6.90 20.93 -1.09
CA PHE A 116 -8.13 21.70 -0.98
C PHE A 116 -9.22 20.99 -0.15
N SER A 117 -9.22 19.66 -0.13
CA SER A 117 -10.12 18.88 0.75
C SER A 117 -9.88 19.19 2.23
N THR A 118 -8.64 19.42 2.66
CA THR A 118 -8.32 19.82 4.04
C THR A 118 -8.88 21.20 4.41
N LEU A 119 -9.12 22.05 3.41
CA LEU A 119 -9.76 23.35 3.55
C LEU A 119 -11.28 23.27 3.42
N GLY A 120 -11.88 22.08 3.31
CA GLY A 120 -13.32 21.88 3.19
C GLY A 120 -13.89 22.19 1.81
N PHE A 121 -13.07 22.18 0.76
CA PHE A 121 -13.58 22.23 -0.62
C PHE A 121 -14.06 20.85 -1.06
N ASN A 122 -15.23 20.81 -1.67
CA ASN A 122 -15.73 19.63 -2.38
C ASN A 122 -15.25 19.62 -3.82
N VAL A 123 -15.38 18.49 -4.52
CA VAL A 123 -15.06 18.39 -5.95
C VAL A 123 -16.35 18.49 -6.77
N SER A 124 -16.37 19.39 -7.75
CA SER A 124 -17.43 19.50 -8.75
C SER A 124 -16.90 19.12 -10.13
N GLU A 125 -17.71 18.38 -10.88
CA GLU A 125 -17.40 17.98 -12.26
C GLU A 125 -18.52 18.44 -13.18
N GLY A 126 -18.18 18.64 -14.46
CA GLY A 126 -19.13 19.04 -15.49
C GLY A 126 -18.66 18.59 -16.87
N PRO A 127 -19.52 18.76 -17.89
CA PRO A 127 -19.25 18.25 -19.23
C PRO A 127 -18.07 18.96 -19.88
N GLU A 128 -17.45 18.30 -20.85
CA GLU A 128 -16.35 18.86 -21.66
C GLU A 128 -16.85 19.59 -22.91
N ILE A 129 -18.03 19.18 -23.40
CA ILE A 129 -18.77 19.91 -24.44
C ILE A 129 -19.74 20.83 -23.71
N GLU A 130 -19.63 22.12 -23.98
CA GLU A 130 -20.43 23.17 -23.36
C GLU A 130 -21.16 24.00 -24.42
N ASP A 131 -22.21 24.67 -23.99
CA ASP A 131 -22.87 25.73 -24.76
C ASP A 131 -22.19 27.09 -24.50
N ASP A 132 -22.50 28.08 -25.35
CA ASP A 132 -21.99 29.45 -25.21
C ASP A 132 -22.37 30.09 -23.87
N TRP A 133 -23.56 29.77 -23.34
CA TRP A 133 -24.04 30.37 -22.10
C TRP A 133 -23.11 30.05 -20.93
N HIS A 134 -22.84 28.77 -20.70
CA HIS A 134 -22.05 28.32 -19.56
C HIS A 134 -20.55 28.58 -19.75
N ASN A 135 -20.03 28.51 -20.99
CA ASN A 135 -18.61 28.74 -21.23
C ASN A 135 -18.27 30.24 -21.33
N PHE A 136 -19.21 31.13 -21.68
CA PHE A 136 -18.88 32.53 -21.89
C PHE A 136 -19.89 33.51 -21.30
N THR A 137 -21.16 33.45 -21.70
CA THR A 137 -22.14 34.51 -21.37
C THR A 137 -22.34 34.68 -19.87
N ALA A 138 -22.49 33.58 -19.13
CA ALA A 138 -22.67 33.57 -17.68
C ALA A 138 -21.44 34.07 -16.91
N LEU A 139 -20.28 34.13 -17.58
CA LEU A 139 -19.01 34.61 -17.02
C LEU A 139 -18.70 36.06 -17.44
N ASN A 140 -19.71 36.80 -17.90
CA ASN A 140 -19.58 38.20 -18.30
C ASN A 140 -18.63 38.42 -19.50
N LEU A 141 -18.49 37.42 -20.38
CA LEU A 141 -17.89 37.59 -21.69
C LEU A 141 -19.03 37.82 -22.69
N PRO A 142 -19.28 39.01 -23.25
CA PRO A 142 -20.29 39.19 -24.31
C PRO A 142 -19.87 38.60 -25.66
N GLU A 143 -20.78 38.44 -26.62
CA GLU A 143 -20.52 37.83 -27.96
C GLU A 143 -19.34 38.45 -28.72
N TYR A 144 -19.17 39.77 -28.61
CA TYR A 144 -18.09 40.53 -29.26
C TYR A 144 -16.80 40.57 -28.43
N HIS A 145 -16.70 39.79 -27.34
CA HIS A 145 -15.50 39.75 -26.51
C HIS A 145 -14.36 39.01 -27.24
N PRO A 146 -13.14 39.58 -27.30
CA PRO A 146 -12.01 38.95 -28.01
C PRO A 146 -11.69 37.52 -27.57
N ALA A 147 -11.92 37.18 -26.30
CA ALA A 147 -11.71 35.82 -25.79
C ALA A 147 -12.72 34.77 -26.32
N ARG A 148 -13.74 35.18 -27.09
CA ARG A 148 -14.65 34.28 -27.83
C ARG A 148 -14.19 34.01 -29.27
N ASP A 149 -13.05 34.57 -29.69
CA ASP A 149 -12.56 34.41 -31.06
C ASP A 149 -12.44 32.93 -31.44
N MET A 150 -12.90 32.59 -32.65
CA MET A 150 -12.83 31.25 -33.23
C MET A 150 -11.39 30.72 -33.32
N GLN A 151 -10.40 31.62 -33.31
CA GLN A 151 -8.99 31.23 -33.31
C GLN A 151 -8.59 30.45 -32.06
N ASP A 152 -9.23 30.68 -30.91
CA ASP A 152 -8.84 30.07 -29.63
C ASP A 152 -9.79 28.97 -29.13
N THR A 153 -10.99 28.86 -29.71
CA THR A 153 -12.06 27.96 -29.25
C THR A 153 -12.42 26.89 -30.29
N PHE A 154 -12.50 25.63 -29.87
CA PHE A 154 -12.99 24.55 -30.74
C PHE A 154 -14.52 24.49 -30.77
N PHE A 155 -15.12 25.07 -31.79
CA PHE A 155 -16.56 24.93 -32.06
C PHE A 155 -16.85 23.59 -32.75
N ILE A 156 -17.83 22.87 -32.21
CA ILE A 156 -18.41 21.65 -32.79
C ILE A 156 -19.57 22.02 -33.72
N GLN A 157 -20.35 23.03 -33.33
CA GLN A 157 -21.50 23.56 -34.04
C GLN A 157 -21.64 25.05 -33.73
N THR A 158 -22.16 25.84 -34.68
CA THR A 158 -22.27 27.31 -34.54
C THR A 158 -23.72 27.84 -34.56
N ASN A 159 -24.73 26.96 -34.41
CA ASN A 159 -26.14 27.32 -34.28
C ASN A 159 -27.01 26.11 -33.83
N PRO A 160 -27.38 25.98 -32.54
CA PRO A 160 -26.80 26.74 -31.43
C PRO A 160 -25.30 26.46 -31.29
N ASP A 161 -24.58 27.40 -30.68
CA ASP A 161 -23.14 27.26 -30.43
C ASP A 161 -22.89 26.14 -29.42
N LEU A 162 -22.14 25.13 -29.87
CA LEU A 162 -21.63 24.03 -29.04
C LEU A 162 -20.13 23.94 -29.26
N LEU A 163 -19.38 23.88 -28.17
CA LEU A 163 -17.92 23.98 -28.20
C LEU A 163 -17.27 23.10 -27.14
N LEU A 164 -15.98 22.83 -27.31
CA LEU A 164 -15.17 22.23 -26.26
C LEU A 164 -14.77 23.32 -25.26
N ARG A 165 -15.04 23.10 -23.97
CA ARG A 165 -14.82 24.13 -22.94
C ARG A 165 -13.37 24.63 -22.90
N THR A 166 -13.20 25.94 -22.79
CA THR A 166 -11.87 26.60 -22.78
C THR A 166 -11.28 26.71 -21.38
N HIS A 167 -12.12 26.52 -20.37
CA HIS A 167 -11.81 26.57 -18.94
C HIS A 167 -12.87 25.80 -18.12
N THR A 168 -12.58 25.45 -16.87
CA THR A 168 -13.55 24.73 -16.01
C THR A 168 -14.51 25.66 -15.27
N SER A 169 -14.49 26.97 -15.57
CA SER A 169 -15.43 27.96 -15.03
C SER A 169 -16.89 27.65 -15.39
N SER A 170 -17.14 26.94 -16.49
CA SER A 170 -18.50 26.49 -16.85
C SER A 170 -19.12 25.58 -15.77
N VAL A 171 -18.29 24.74 -15.14
CA VAL A 171 -18.70 23.88 -14.02
C VAL A 171 -19.11 24.71 -12.82
N GLN A 172 -18.45 25.85 -12.58
CA GLN A 172 -18.78 26.75 -11.48
C GLN A 172 -20.18 27.37 -11.67
N VAL A 173 -20.49 27.83 -12.89
CA VAL A 173 -21.82 28.36 -13.24
C VAL A 173 -22.90 27.30 -13.00
N ARG A 174 -22.72 26.10 -13.56
CA ARG A 174 -23.64 24.97 -13.37
C ARG A 174 -23.80 24.61 -11.89
N TYR A 175 -22.72 24.67 -11.12
CA TYR A 175 -22.76 24.40 -9.69
C TYR A 175 -23.60 25.44 -8.95
N MET A 176 -23.43 26.73 -9.27
CA MET A 176 -24.21 27.83 -8.68
C MET A 176 -25.70 27.80 -9.06
N GLU A 177 -26.06 27.30 -10.24
CA GLU A 177 -27.47 27.15 -10.64
C GLU A 177 -28.21 26.09 -9.81
N ASN A 178 -27.49 25.06 -9.37
CA ASN A 178 -28.06 23.91 -8.66
C ASN A 178 -27.83 23.94 -7.14
N ASN A 179 -27.01 24.86 -6.64
CA ASN A 179 -26.65 24.95 -5.23
C ASN A 179 -26.74 26.39 -4.72
N LYS A 180 -27.16 26.56 -3.46
CA LYS A 180 -27.19 27.87 -2.80
C LYS A 180 -25.93 28.06 -1.94
N PRO A 181 -25.43 29.30 -1.78
CA PRO A 181 -24.39 29.62 -0.81
C PRO A 181 -24.74 29.12 0.61
N PRO A 182 -23.75 28.71 1.42
CA PRO A 182 -22.30 28.77 1.15
C PRO A 182 -21.83 27.68 0.16
N ILE A 183 -20.98 28.07 -0.80
CA ILE A 183 -20.39 27.18 -1.80
C ILE A 183 -18.88 27.18 -1.63
N ARG A 184 -18.26 26.01 -1.52
CA ARG A 184 -16.82 25.84 -1.53
C ARG A 184 -16.47 24.59 -2.35
N THR A 185 -16.03 24.80 -3.59
CA THR A 185 -15.82 23.70 -4.54
C THR A 185 -14.59 23.92 -5.42
N ILE A 186 -13.96 22.83 -5.85
CA ILE A 186 -12.90 22.81 -6.86
C ILE A 186 -13.36 21.98 -8.07
N SER A 187 -13.01 22.44 -9.27
CA SER A 187 -13.41 21.86 -10.55
C SER A 187 -12.19 21.44 -11.36
N PRO A 188 -11.59 20.28 -11.07
CA PRO A 188 -10.52 19.72 -11.89
C PRO A 188 -11.09 19.17 -13.21
N GLY A 189 -10.45 19.47 -14.34
CA GLY A 189 -10.96 18.98 -15.62
C GLY A 189 -10.05 19.23 -16.81
N ARG A 190 -10.30 18.49 -17.89
CA ARG A 190 -9.71 18.75 -19.21
C ARG A 190 -10.34 19.98 -19.84
N VAL A 191 -9.53 20.77 -20.51
CA VAL A 191 -9.93 21.98 -21.24
C VAL A 191 -9.22 22.00 -22.59
N PHE A 192 -9.79 22.74 -23.53
CA PHE A 192 -9.40 22.69 -24.93
C PHE A 192 -9.19 24.09 -25.45
N ARG A 193 -8.06 24.32 -26.12
CA ARG A 193 -7.77 25.59 -26.79
C ARG A 193 -7.15 25.33 -28.13
N ASN A 194 -7.60 26.06 -29.14
CA ASN A 194 -7.09 25.95 -30.49
C ASN A 194 -5.74 26.70 -30.63
N GLU A 195 -4.74 26.22 -29.91
CA GLU A 195 -3.39 26.77 -29.90
C GLU A 195 -2.42 25.88 -30.69
N ALA A 196 -1.40 26.50 -31.27
CA ALA A 196 -0.33 25.77 -31.95
C ALA A 196 0.46 24.90 -30.96
N VAL A 197 0.49 23.59 -31.22
CA VAL A 197 1.19 22.62 -30.36
C VAL A 197 2.70 22.90 -30.38
N SER A 198 3.28 23.05 -29.19
CA SER A 198 4.69 23.31 -28.98
C SER A 198 5.19 22.62 -27.70
N ALA A 199 6.46 22.80 -27.35
CA ALA A 199 7.00 22.32 -26.08
C ALA A 199 6.35 22.98 -24.84
N ARG A 200 5.61 24.09 -25.01
CA ARG A 200 4.97 24.85 -23.91
C ARG A 200 3.44 24.92 -23.99
N SER A 201 2.84 24.59 -25.13
CA SER A 201 1.39 24.63 -25.32
C SER A 201 0.91 23.36 -26.01
N HIS A 202 -0.27 22.89 -25.60
CA HIS A 202 -0.95 21.74 -26.16
C HIS A 202 -2.44 22.03 -26.24
N CYS A 203 -3.11 21.57 -27.30
CA CYS A 203 -4.52 21.87 -27.54
C CYS A 203 -5.49 21.25 -26.53
N ILE A 204 -5.00 20.27 -25.75
CA ILE A 204 -5.68 19.65 -24.61
C ILE A 204 -4.77 19.76 -23.40
N PHE A 205 -5.27 20.36 -22.32
CA PHE A 205 -4.57 20.42 -21.04
C PHE A 205 -5.57 20.34 -19.89
N HIS A 206 -5.08 20.41 -18.65
CA HIS A 206 -5.91 20.26 -17.46
C HIS A 206 -5.84 21.51 -16.60
N GLN A 207 -6.99 21.95 -16.12
CA GLN A 207 -7.11 23.04 -15.16
C GLN A 207 -7.78 22.54 -13.89
N VAL A 208 -7.49 23.22 -12.79
CA VAL A 208 -8.22 23.09 -11.53
C VAL A 208 -8.62 24.49 -11.13
N GLU A 209 -9.91 24.75 -11.15
CA GLU A 209 -10.46 26.03 -10.69
C GLU A 209 -11.13 25.86 -9.34
N GLY A 210 -11.18 26.93 -8.55
CA GLY A 210 -11.82 26.93 -7.24
C GLY A 210 -12.82 28.07 -7.10
N LEU A 211 -13.95 27.78 -6.47
CA LEU A 211 -15.00 28.73 -6.16
C LEU A 211 -15.29 28.70 -4.65
N TYR A 212 -15.24 29.87 -4.01
CA TYR A 212 -15.69 30.04 -2.63
C TYR A 212 -16.64 31.25 -2.53
N ILE A 213 -17.90 30.98 -2.20
CA ILE A 213 -18.95 31.98 -2.03
C ILE A 213 -19.57 31.81 -0.64
N ASP A 214 -19.48 32.85 0.17
CA ASP A 214 -20.14 32.94 1.48
C ASP A 214 -20.30 34.42 1.88
N LYS A 215 -20.92 34.67 3.03
CA LYS A 215 -20.97 36.01 3.63
C LYS A 215 -19.58 36.42 4.14
N ASP A 216 -19.26 37.70 3.99
CA ASP A 216 -18.05 38.33 4.51
C ASP A 216 -16.73 37.72 4.00
N VAL A 217 -16.76 37.04 2.85
CA VAL A 217 -15.55 36.58 2.15
C VAL A 217 -14.84 37.76 1.51
N SER A 218 -13.53 37.86 1.75
CA SER A 218 -12.70 38.99 1.33
C SER A 218 -11.52 38.55 0.47
N PHE A 219 -10.86 39.53 -0.15
CA PHE A 219 -9.60 39.28 -0.87
C PHE A 219 -8.48 38.74 0.04
N ALA A 220 -8.55 39.00 1.36
CA ALA A 220 -7.61 38.43 2.31
C ALA A 220 -7.75 36.90 2.39
N ASP A 221 -8.99 36.38 2.33
CA ASP A 221 -9.26 34.94 2.35
C ASP A 221 -8.72 34.24 1.11
N LEU A 222 -8.89 34.86 -0.07
CA LEU A 222 -8.27 34.39 -1.31
C LEU A 222 -6.75 34.31 -1.18
N LYS A 223 -6.12 35.39 -0.71
CA LYS A 223 -4.66 35.45 -0.52
C LYS A 223 -4.16 34.38 0.44
N GLN A 224 -4.84 34.16 1.57
CA GLN A 224 -4.43 33.16 2.56
C GLN A 224 -4.63 31.74 2.03
N THR A 225 -5.72 31.49 1.32
CA THR A 225 -6.00 30.19 0.68
C THR A 225 -4.90 29.84 -0.33
N LEU A 226 -4.54 30.78 -1.21
CA LEU A 226 -3.45 30.61 -2.18
C LEU A 226 -2.09 30.44 -1.49
N LEU A 227 -1.82 31.19 -0.40
CA LEU A 227 -0.59 31.04 0.38
C LEU A 227 -0.49 29.66 1.04
N TYR A 228 -1.60 29.13 1.56
CA TYR A 228 -1.65 27.78 2.11
C TYR A 228 -1.40 26.74 1.01
N PHE A 229 -2.16 26.81 -0.08
CA PHE A 229 -2.01 25.91 -1.23
C PHE A 229 -0.56 25.86 -1.74
N THR A 230 0.07 27.01 -1.93
CA THR A 230 1.44 27.10 -2.45
C THR A 230 2.49 26.59 -1.47
N LYS A 231 2.24 26.63 -0.15
CA LYS A 231 3.13 26.03 0.84
C LYS A 231 3.00 24.51 0.88
N GLU A 232 1.78 23.99 0.82
CA GLU A 232 1.54 22.54 0.82
C GLU A 232 2.04 21.89 -0.48
N MET A 233 1.84 22.55 -1.62
CA MET A 233 2.25 22.01 -2.92
C MET A 233 3.76 22.08 -3.14
N PHE A 234 4.42 23.14 -2.67
CA PHE A 234 5.80 23.48 -3.04
C PHE A 234 6.77 23.60 -1.86
N GLY A 235 6.31 23.41 -0.63
CA GLY A 235 7.11 23.57 0.58
C GLY A 235 7.42 25.04 0.88
N LYS A 236 8.71 25.37 1.03
CA LYS A 236 9.15 26.74 1.34
C LYS A 236 9.00 27.65 0.12
N SER A 237 7.84 28.29 0.00
CA SER A 237 7.48 29.16 -1.13
C SER A 237 7.15 30.60 -0.73
N LYS A 238 7.27 31.52 -1.68
CA LYS A 238 6.82 32.92 -1.60
C LYS A 238 5.89 33.22 -2.78
N ILE A 239 4.81 33.95 -2.52
CA ILE A 239 3.84 34.35 -3.55
C ILE A 239 3.92 35.85 -3.81
N ARG A 240 3.73 36.24 -5.07
CA ARG A 240 3.52 37.63 -5.50
C ARG A 240 2.19 37.72 -6.23
N LEU A 241 1.27 38.53 -5.72
CA LEU A 241 0.02 38.85 -6.40
C LEU A 241 0.22 40.09 -7.27
N ARG A 242 -0.04 39.98 -8.57
CA ARG A 242 -0.02 41.08 -9.53
C ARG A 242 -1.44 41.39 -9.99
N PRO A 243 -1.85 42.66 -10.08
CA PRO A 243 -3.13 42.99 -10.71
C PRO A 243 -3.20 42.42 -12.13
N SER A 244 -4.35 41.86 -12.49
CA SER A 244 -4.65 41.38 -13.84
C SER A 244 -6.10 41.77 -14.19
N TYR A 245 -6.67 41.17 -15.23
CA TYR A 245 -8.05 41.38 -15.62
C TYR A 245 -8.68 40.05 -16.07
N PHE A 246 -9.80 39.69 -15.45
CA PHE A 246 -10.68 38.62 -15.92
C PHE A 246 -12.12 39.10 -15.89
N PRO A 247 -12.92 38.96 -16.97
CA PRO A 247 -14.28 39.51 -17.05
C PRO A 247 -15.24 39.10 -15.93
N PHE A 248 -15.01 37.94 -15.29
CA PHE A 248 -15.82 37.35 -14.22
C PHE A 248 -15.30 37.63 -12.80
N THR A 249 -14.26 38.46 -12.62
CA THR A 249 -13.73 38.80 -11.29
C THR A 249 -13.42 40.29 -11.17
N GLU A 250 -13.67 40.88 -10.01
CA GLU A 250 -13.25 42.25 -9.68
C GLU A 250 -13.11 42.37 -8.15
N PRO A 251 -11.91 42.65 -7.60
CA PRO A 251 -10.63 42.85 -8.28
C PRO A 251 -9.99 41.53 -8.76
N SER A 252 -9.23 41.58 -9.86
CA SER A 252 -8.48 40.44 -10.42
C SER A 252 -7.00 40.45 -10.05
N ALA A 253 -6.42 39.27 -9.86
CA ALA A 253 -4.98 39.11 -9.68
C ALA A 253 -4.43 37.81 -10.28
N GLU A 254 -3.18 37.86 -10.71
CA GLU A 254 -2.34 36.71 -11.05
C GLU A 254 -1.34 36.42 -9.93
N ILE A 255 -0.94 35.15 -9.80
CA ILE A 255 0.02 34.68 -8.80
C ILE A 255 1.31 34.21 -9.47
N ASP A 256 2.44 34.78 -9.04
CA ASP A 256 3.77 34.25 -9.33
C ASP A 256 4.32 33.57 -8.07
N ILE A 257 4.98 32.42 -8.23
CA ILE A 257 5.49 31.59 -7.13
C ILE A 257 7.01 31.48 -7.23
N TYR A 258 7.70 31.82 -6.13
CA TYR A 258 9.12 31.53 -5.95
C TYR A 258 9.29 30.37 -4.97
N TRP A 259 9.96 29.30 -5.40
CA TRP A 259 10.11 28.03 -4.65
C TRP A 259 11.55 27.49 -4.59
N GLY A 260 12.55 28.34 -4.83
CA GLY A 260 13.96 27.99 -4.59
C GLY A 260 14.64 27.11 -5.63
N LEU A 261 14.06 26.97 -6.83
CA LEU A 261 14.79 26.60 -8.05
C LEU A 261 15.50 27.83 -8.64
#